data_AF-A0A397CKX4-F1
#
_entry.id   AF-A0A397CKX4-F1
#
_cell.length_a   1.000
_cell.length_b   1.000
_cell.length_c   1.000
_cell.angle_alpha   90.00
_cell.angle_beta   90.00
_cell.angle_gamma   90.00
#
_symmetry.space_group_name_H-M   'P 1'
#
loop_
_entity.id
_entity.type
_entity.pdbx_description
1 polymer ?
#
loop_
_entity_poly.entity_id
_entity_poly.type
_entity_poly.pdbx_seq_one_letter_code
_entity_poly.pdbx_strand_id
1 'polypeptide(L)'
;MPPITLMTHNFASWRVWFIAKLQTKRRANYLDWDGTVAQGANGFEYNELDNLRALGILTESLSESQYQYVDGALLVKTAMDNLTAIHEPIGAADRVALLEEYHTLSWDWKNVPLEEFLGTFRDLTRRLDRAALNELPSFRVTKLLSLMPKEMRMVSHMTMDSNAEFHTVPIAVTKLITEYKYLQKEGILK
;
A
#
# COMPACT_ATOMS: atom_id res chain seq x y z
N MET A 1 -9.05 21.99 17.06
CA MET A 1 -9.89 20.77 17.21
C MET A 1 -9.71 20.23 18.63
N PRO A 2 -10.81 20.00 19.37
CA PRO A 2 -10.73 19.36 20.69
C PRO A 2 -10.18 17.93 20.57
N PRO A 3 -9.53 17.37 21.60
CA PRO A 3 -9.13 15.97 21.62
C PRO A 3 -10.34 15.04 21.48
N ILE A 4 -10.20 13.95 20.72
CA ILE A 4 -11.21 12.89 20.62
C ILE A 4 -10.57 11.60 21.12
N THR A 5 -11.24 10.92 22.05
CA THR A 5 -10.85 9.58 22.50
C THR A 5 -11.54 8.52 21.65
N LEU A 6 -10.80 7.51 21.19
CA LEU A 6 -11.35 6.39 20.44
C LEU A 6 -12.17 5.48 21.35
N MET A 7 -13.42 5.27 20.95
CA MET A 7 -14.40 4.36 21.50
C MET A 7 -14.92 3.45 20.38
N THR A 8 -15.64 2.38 20.72
CA THR A 8 -16.14 1.39 19.76
C THR A 8 -17.00 1.96 18.62
N HIS A 9 -17.70 3.08 18.85
CA HIS A 9 -18.69 3.60 17.91
C HIS A 9 -18.27 4.89 17.18
N ASN A 10 -17.08 5.44 17.45
CA ASN A 10 -16.69 6.76 16.94
C ASN A 10 -15.42 6.75 16.06
N PHE A 11 -15.03 5.57 15.55
CA PHE A 11 -13.78 5.39 14.81
C PHE A 11 -13.62 6.35 13.62
N ALA A 12 -14.67 6.58 12.83
CA ALA A 12 -14.60 7.51 11.68
C ALA A 12 -14.24 8.95 12.13
N SER A 13 -14.89 9.46 13.17
CA SER A 13 -14.62 10.80 13.71
C SER A 13 -13.24 10.89 14.36
N TRP A 14 -12.86 9.85 15.13
CA TRP A 14 -11.53 9.76 15.74
C TRP A 14 -10.44 9.72 14.68
N ARG A 15 -10.60 8.92 13.61
CA ARG A 15 -9.64 8.79 12.51
C ARG A 15 -9.38 10.12 11.83
N VAL A 16 -10.44 10.86 11.49
CA VAL A 16 -10.32 12.20 10.87
C VAL A 16 -9.53 13.14 11.79
N TRP A 17 -9.89 13.15 13.08
CA TRP A 17 -9.18 13.96 14.07
C TRP A 17 -7.70 13.56 14.21
N PHE A 18 -7.41 12.27 14.28
CA PHE A 18 -6.07 11.73 14.47
C PHE A 18 -5.17 12.05 13.27
N ILE A 19 -5.67 11.86 12.04
CA ILE A 19 -4.95 12.23 10.81
C ILE A 19 -4.65 13.73 10.81
N ALA A 20 -5.64 14.58 11.12
CA ALA A 20 -5.43 16.02 11.22
C ALA A 20 -4.39 16.37 12.29
N LYS A 21 -4.41 15.68 13.44
CA LYS A 21 -3.43 15.85 14.51
C LYS A 21 -2.01 15.51 14.01
N LEU A 22 -1.82 14.39 13.32
CA LEU A 22 -0.53 14.03 12.74
C LEU A 22 -0.07 15.03 11.68
N GLN A 23 -0.97 15.52 10.82
CA GLN A 23 -0.66 16.54 9.83
C GLN A 23 -0.13 17.83 10.48
N THR A 24 -0.77 18.32 11.54
CA THR A 24 -0.29 19.51 12.28
C THR A 24 1.09 19.29 12.91
N LYS A 25 1.45 18.04 13.19
CA LYS A 25 2.75 17.65 13.74
C LYS A 25 3.76 17.22 12.67
N ARG A 26 3.39 17.32 11.38
CA ARG A 26 4.17 16.86 10.21
C ARG A 26 4.56 15.38 10.28
N ARG A 27 3.63 14.53 10.74
CA ARG A 27 3.82 13.09 10.97
C ARG A 27 2.86 12.19 10.18
N ALA A 28 2.02 12.76 9.31
CA ALA A 28 1.03 11.99 8.58
C ALA A 28 1.65 10.92 7.65
N ASN A 29 2.83 11.20 7.09
CA ASN A 29 3.55 10.30 6.18
C ASN A 29 3.91 8.94 6.83
N TYR A 30 3.96 8.86 8.16
CA TYR A 30 4.20 7.60 8.87
C TYR A 30 3.02 6.62 8.79
N LEU A 31 1.82 7.05 8.38
CA LEU A 31 0.68 6.14 8.14
C LEU A 31 0.80 5.37 6.83
N ASP A 32 1.60 5.88 5.89
CA ASP A 32 1.81 5.30 4.57
C ASP A 32 3.14 4.52 4.48
N TRP A 33 3.99 4.59 5.51
CA TRP A 33 5.28 3.90 5.56
C TRP A 33 5.13 2.44 5.95
N ASP A 34 5.39 1.52 5.02
CA ASP A 34 5.22 0.07 5.19
C ASP A 34 6.44 -0.67 5.75
N GLY A 35 7.51 0.03 6.14
CA GLY A 35 8.73 -0.59 6.67
C GLY A 35 9.72 -1.11 5.63
N THR A 36 9.31 -1.20 4.36
CA THR A 36 10.10 -1.83 3.29
C THR A 36 10.49 -0.86 2.18
N VAL A 37 9.87 0.33 2.12
CA VAL A 37 10.20 1.35 1.12
C VAL A 37 11.60 1.93 1.33
N ALA A 38 12.40 2.00 0.26
CA ALA A 38 13.68 2.70 0.27
C ALA A 38 13.51 4.18 0.67
N GLN A 39 14.32 4.64 1.65
CA GLN A 39 14.28 6.01 2.14
C GLN A 39 14.46 7.02 0.98
N GLY A 40 13.67 8.09 0.98
CA GLY A 40 13.85 9.19 0.01
C GLY A 40 13.14 9.03 -1.35
N ALA A 41 12.52 7.88 -1.67
CA ALA A 41 11.83 7.68 -2.96
C ALA A 41 10.71 8.72 -3.23
N ASN A 42 10.13 9.29 -2.16
CA ASN A 42 9.07 10.30 -2.22
C ASN A 42 9.42 11.61 -1.48
N GLY A 43 10.72 11.87 -1.23
CA GLY A 43 11.17 13.00 -0.39
C GLY A 43 10.83 12.86 1.11
N PHE A 44 10.35 11.69 1.54
CA PHE A 44 10.15 11.35 2.95
C PHE A 44 11.38 10.60 3.48
N GLU A 45 12.02 11.17 4.50
CA GLU A 45 13.07 10.54 5.27
C GLU A 45 12.48 9.98 6.56
N TYR A 46 12.63 8.67 6.75
CA TYR A 46 12.12 8.00 7.93
C TYR A 46 12.96 8.37 9.16
N ASN A 47 12.28 8.77 10.23
CA ASN A 47 12.87 9.02 11.53
C ASN A 47 12.12 8.20 12.60
N GLU A 48 12.85 7.31 13.25
CA GLU A 48 12.28 6.36 14.22
C GLU A 48 11.63 7.06 15.43
N LEU A 49 12.27 8.09 15.96
CA LEU A 49 11.73 8.89 17.06
C LEU A 49 10.41 9.56 16.65
N ASP A 50 10.31 9.97 15.40
CA ASP A 50 9.10 10.61 14.91
C ASP A 50 7.93 9.65 14.68
N ASN A 51 8.22 8.40 14.29
CA ASN A 51 7.26 7.30 14.31
C ASN A 51 6.79 7.00 15.74
N LEU A 52 7.71 6.86 16.71
CA LEU A 52 7.35 6.59 18.11
C LEU A 52 6.48 7.70 18.72
N ARG A 53 6.78 8.96 18.38
CA ARG A 53 5.94 10.10 18.77
C ARG A 53 4.55 10.05 18.12
N ALA A 54 4.45 9.63 16.86
CA ALA A 54 3.16 9.46 16.20
C ALA A 54 2.35 8.32 16.83
N LEU A 55 3.02 7.22 17.19
CA LEU A 55 2.44 6.11 17.94
C LEU A 55 1.97 6.54 19.34
N GLY A 56 2.77 7.35 20.06
CA GLY A 56 2.37 7.91 21.35
C GLY A 56 1.09 8.74 21.26
N ILE A 57 0.98 9.61 20.25
CA ILE A 57 -0.25 10.38 20.00
C ILE A 57 -1.44 9.45 19.74
N LEU A 58 -1.24 8.35 19.01
CA LEU A 58 -2.28 7.36 18.76
C LEU A 58 -2.72 6.73 20.09
N THR A 59 -1.79 6.18 20.86
CA THR A 59 -2.05 5.47 22.12
C THR A 59 -2.71 6.38 23.17
N GLU A 60 -2.25 7.63 23.32
CA GLU A 60 -2.85 8.63 24.24
C GLU A 60 -4.31 8.98 23.89
N SER A 61 -4.70 8.77 22.63
CA SER A 61 -6.05 9.05 22.15
C SER A 61 -6.99 7.85 22.23
N LEU A 62 -6.56 6.73 22.80
CA LEU A 62 -7.37 5.52 22.94
C LEU A 62 -8.08 5.48 24.29
N SER A 63 -9.28 4.91 24.33
CA SER A 63 -9.83 4.41 25.59
C SER A 63 -9.16 3.10 25.98
N GLU A 64 -9.16 2.77 27.28
CA GLU A 64 -8.50 1.55 27.80
C GLU A 64 -8.94 0.26 27.08
N SER A 65 -10.23 0.18 26.70
CA SER A 65 -10.78 -0.95 25.94
C SER A 65 -10.12 -1.21 24.58
N GLN A 66 -9.38 -0.25 24.04
CA GLN A 66 -8.74 -0.31 22.73
C GLN A 66 -7.25 -0.66 22.81
N TYR A 67 -6.62 -0.61 23.99
CA TYR A 67 -5.18 -0.82 24.14
C TYR A 67 -4.74 -2.19 23.64
N GLN A 68 -5.55 -3.23 23.87
CA GLN A 68 -5.26 -4.59 23.41
C GLN A 68 -5.05 -4.71 21.89
N TYR A 69 -5.60 -3.79 21.09
CA TYR A 69 -5.48 -3.84 19.62
C TYR A 69 -4.19 -3.21 19.10
N VAL A 70 -3.50 -2.42 19.92
CA VAL A 70 -2.25 -1.75 19.55
C VAL A 70 -1.06 -2.22 20.38
N ASP A 71 -1.28 -3.16 21.30
CA ASP A 71 -0.23 -3.74 22.13
C ASP A 71 0.85 -4.40 21.25
N GLY A 72 2.11 -4.15 21.60
CA GLY A 72 3.28 -4.61 20.83
C GLY A 72 3.50 -3.95 19.47
N ALA A 73 2.66 -3.00 19.02
CA ALA A 73 2.89 -2.29 17.77
C ALA A 73 4.12 -1.36 17.88
N LEU A 74 5.10 -1.54 16.99
CA LEU A 74 6.30 -0.70 16.93
C LEU A 74 6.14 0.51 15.98
N LEU A 75 5.14 0.47 15.10
CA LEU A 75 4.89 1.47 14.07
C LEU A 75 3.48 2.04 14.24
N VAL A 76 3.34 3.36 14.07
CA VAL A 76 2.02 4.02 14.09
C VAL A 76 1.11 3.48 13.00
N LYS A 77 1.68 3.11 11.84
CA LYS A 77 0.95 2.45 10.76
C LYS A 77 0.33 1.13 11.20
N THR A 78 1.12 0.26 11.82
CA THR A 78 0.66 -1.05 12.30
C THR A 78 -0.47 -0.90 13.31
N ALA A 79 -0.30 0.00 14.29
CA ALA A 79 -1.35 0.30 15.26
C ALA A 79 -2.64 0.82 14.59
N MET A 80 -2.51 1.73 13.62
CA MET A 80 -3.64 2.26 12.87
C MET A 80 -4.35 1.18 12.01
N ASP A 81 -3.59 0.33 11.33
CA ASP A 81 -4.13 -0.76 10.52
C ASP A 81 -4.84 -1.80 11.41
N ASN A 82 -4.30 -2.13 12.59
CA ASN A 82 -4.98 -3.00 13.57
C ASN A 82 -6.32 -2.42 14.03
N LEU A 83 -6.35 -1.14 14.43
CA LEU A 83 -7.59 -0.48 14.84
C LEU A 83 -8.59 -0.44 13.68
N THR A 84 -8.12 -0.18 12.46
CA THR A 84 -8.99 -0.18 11.27
C THR A 84 -9.62 -1.56 11.06
N ALA A 85 -8.86 -2.65 11.22
CA ALA A 85 -9.39 -4.00 11.05
C ALA A 85 -10.52 -4.34 12.05
N ILE A 86 -10.47 -3.77 13.26
CA ILE A 86 -11.48 -3.99 14.30
C ILE A 86 -12.71 -3.09 14.11
N HIS A 87 -12.51 -1.82 13.78
CA HIS A 87 -13.59 -0.82 13.74
C HIS A 87 -14.26 -0.67 12.38
N GLU A 88 -13.56 -1.02 11.30
CA GLU A 88 -14.09 -1.06 9.93
C GLU A 88 -13.80 -2.44 9.31
N PRO A 89 -14.39 -3.52 9.84
CA PRO A 89 -14.18 -4.85 9.31
C PRO A 89 -14.72 -4.93 7.88
N ILE A 90 -13.86 -5.37 6.95
CA ILE A 90 -14.25 -5.63 5.56
C ILE A 90 -15.14 -6.88 5.53
N GLY A 91 -16.39 -6.71 5.11
CA GLY A 91 -17.39 -7.79 5.03
C GLY A 91 -17.07 -8.83 3.96
N ALA A 92 -17.70 -10.00 4.03
CA ALA A 92 -17.48 -11.07 3.06
C ALA A 92 -17.83 -10.64 1.62
N ALA A 93 -18.90 -9.86 1.44
CA ALA A 93 -19.28 -9.31 0.13
C ALA A 93 -18.20 -8.36 -0.42
N ASP A 94 -17.66 -7.47 0.42
CA ASP A 94 -16.60 -6.54 0.04
C ASP A 94 -15.31 -7.28 -0.34
N ARG A 95 -14.98 -8.37 0.38
CA ARG A 95 -13.85 -9.26 0.05
C ARG A 95 -14.03 -9.90 -1.32
N VAL A 96 -15.22 -10.40 -1.62
CA VAL A 96 -15.54 -11.01 -2.93
C VAL A 96 -15.44 -9.96 -4.04
N ALA A 97 -16.02 -8.78 -3.85
CA ALA A 97 -15.93 -7.69 -4.82
C ALA A 97 -14.47 -7.26 -5.07
N LEU A 98 -13.65 -7.23 -4.02
CA LEU A 98 -12.22 -6.91 -4.14
C LEU A 98 -11.43 -7.99 -4.91
N LEU A 99 -11.75 -9.27 -4.70
CA LEU A 99 -11.17 -10.36 -5.49
C LEU A 99 -11.59 -10.28 -6.95
N GLU A 100 -12.85 -9.95 -7.22
CA GLU A 100 -13.36 -9.75 -8.57
C GLU A 100 -12.63 -8.60 -9.27
N GLU A 101 -12.47 -7.46 -8.60
CA GLU A 101 -11.68 -6.32 -9.09
C GLU A 101 -10.24 -6.74 -9.42
N TYR A 102 -9.61 -7.55 -8.56
CA TYR A 102 -8.25 -8.06 -8.77
C TYR A 102 -8.13 -9.03 -9.94
N HIS A 103 -9.07 -9.96 -10.06
CA HIS A 103 -9.03 -10.96 -11.13
C HIS A 103 -9.37 -10.35 -12.50
N THR A 104 -10.27 -9.37 -12.54
CA THR A 104 -10.68 -8.67 -13.77
C THR A 104 -9.78 -7.49 -14.14
N LEU A 105 -8.84 -7.10 -13.26
CA LEU A 105 -7.87 -6.05 -13.56
C LEU A 105 -7.17 -6.30 -14.89
N SER A 106 -7.18 -5.28 -15.74
CA SER A 106 -6.50 -5.25 -17.03
C SER A 106 -5.91 -3.86 -17.26
N TRP A 107 -4.90 -3.78 -18.13
CA TRP A 107 -4.28 -2.51 -18.49
C TRP A 107 -4.67 -2.12 -19.92
N ASP A 108 -5.43 -1.03 -20.06
CA ASP A 108 -5.65 -0.38 -21.35
C ASP A 108 -4.46 0.53 -21.70
N TRP A 109 -3.36 -0.09 -22.11
CA TRP A 109 -2.09 0.57 -22.42
C TRP A 109 -2.17 1.62 -23.53
N LYS A 110 -3.27 1.68 -24.29
CA LYS A 110 -3.47 2.69 -25.35
C LYS A 110 -3.95 4.02 -24.80
N ASN A 111 -4.66 4.00 -23.67
CA ASN A 111 -5.34 5.16 -23.11
C ASN A 111 -4.85 5.50 -21.69
N VAL A 112 -4.26 4.54 -20.97
CA VAL A 112 -3.81 4.70 -19.58
C VAL A 112 -2.29 4.59 -19.53
N PRO A 113 -1.56 5.63 -19.07
CA PRO A 113 -0.11 5.58 -18.86
C PRO A 113 0.28 4.44 -17.90
N LEU A 114 1.46 3.86 -18.11
CA LEU A 114 1.93 2.75 -17.27
C LEU A 114 2.00 3.16 -15.79
N GLU A 115 2.52 4.34 -15.47
CA GLU A 115 2.67 4.81 -14.10
C GLU A 115 1.33 4.91 -13.35
N GLU A 116 0.27 5.31 -14.05
CA GLU A 116 -1.09 5.37 -13.52
C GLU A 116 -1.61 3.95 -13.24
N PHE A 117 -1.46 3.04 -14.20
CA PHE A 117 -1.84 1.64 -14.03
C PHE A 117 -1.09 0.96 -12.87
N LEU A 118 0.21 1.20 -12.75
CA LEU A 118 1.03 0.67 -11.65
C LEU A 118 0.58 1.25 -10.30
N GLY A 119 0.13 2.51 -10.27
CA GLY A 119 -0.53 3.11 -9.12
C GLY A 119 -1.78 2.36 -8.70
N THR A 120 -2.67 2.06 -9.65
CA THR A 120 -3.89 1.26 -9.44
C THR A 120 -3.58 -0.15 -8.95
N PHE A 121 -2.61 -0.84 -9.56
CA PHE A 121 -2.18 -2.17 -9.13
C PHE A 121 -1.65 -2.17 -7.68
N ARG A 122 -0.84 -1.16 -7.32
CA ARG A 122 -0.31 -1.00 -5.96
C ARG A 122 -1.43 -0.73 -4.95
N ASP A 123 -2.40 0.10 -5.29
CA ASP A 123 -3.53 0.37 -4.39
C ASP A 123 -4.39 -0.88 -4.18
N LEU A 124 -4.67 -1.62 -5.25
CA LEU A 124 -5.48 -2.84 -5.18
C LEU A 124 -4.81 -3.94 -4.35
N THR A 125 -3.50 -4.15 -4.54
CA THR A 125 -2.73 -5.11 -3.72
C THR A 125 -2.68 -4.70 -2.24
N ARG A 126 -2.55 -3.40 -1.95
CA ARG A 126 -2.64 -2.86 -0.57
C ARG A 126 -4.03 -3.06 0.05
N ARG A 127 -5.10 -2.93 -0.73
CA ARG A 127 -6.48 -3.21 -0.27
C ARG A 127 -6.67 -4.70 0.02
N LEU A 128 -6.09 -5.60 -0.79
CA LEU A 128 -6.10 -7.05 -0.54
C LEU A 128 -5.37 -7.39 0.77
N ASP A 129 -4.21 -6.78 1.01
CA ASP A 129 -3.47 -6.95 2.28
C ASP A 129 -4.31 -6.57 3.49
N ARG A 130 -5.00 -5.42 3.42
CA ARG A 130 -5.91 -4.96 4.48
C ARG A 130 -7.11 -5.87 4.69
N ALA A 131 -7.58 -6.52 3.65
CA ALA A 131 -8.66 -7.49 3.73
C ALA A 131 -8.21 -8.88 4.23
N ALA A 132 -6.92 -9.04 4.56
CA ALA A 132 -6.27 -10.31 4.87
C ALA A 132 -6.43 -11.34 3.73
N LEU A 133 -6.51 -10.85 2.49
CA LEU A 133 -6.55 -11.64 1.26
C LEU A 133 -5.15 -11.70 0.66
N ASN A 134 -4.21 -12.17 1.48
CA ASN A 134 -2.80 -12.17 1.14
C ASN A 134 -2.50 -13.26 0.10
N GLU A 135 -1.65 -12.93 -0.86
CA GLU A 135 -1.10 -13.88 -1.83
C GLU A 135 0.41 -13.97 -1.65
N LEU A 136 1.02 -15.05 -2.15
CA LEU A 136 2.49 -15.14 -2.19
C LEU A 136 3.04 -13.97 -3.02
N PRO A 137 4.14 -13.31 -2.58
CA PRO A 137 4.75 -12.22 -3.32
C PRO A 137 5.06 -12.54 -4.79
N SER A 138 5.44 -13.78 -5.08
CA SER A 138 5.70 -14.28 -6.43
C SER A 138 4.45 -14.30 -7.32
N PHE A 139 3.26 -14.57 -6.76
CA PHE A 139 2.00 -14.49 -7.51
C PHE A 139 1.67 -13.06 -7.90
N ARG A 140 1.94 -12.07 -7.03
CA ARG A 140 1.73 -10.65 -7.35
C ARG A 140 2.60 -10.21 -8.52
N VAL A 141 3.86 -10.62 -8.55
CA VAL A 141 4.77 -10.34 -9.66
C VAL A 141 4.28 -11.00 -10.95
N THR A 142 3.92 -12.28 -10.87
CA THR A 142 3.40 -13.04 -12.02
C THR A 142 2.12 -12.41 -12.57
N LYS A 143 1.18 -12.02 -11.70
CA LYS A 143 -0.04 -11.31 -12.09
C LYS A 143 0.32 -10.01 -12.78
N LEU A 144 1.14 -9.15 -12.18
CA LEU A 144 1.53 -7.88 -12.79
C LEU A 144 2.10 -8.07 -14.20
N LEU A 145 3.04 -9.00 -14.35
CA LEU A 145 3.69 -9.30 -15.63
C LEU A 145 2.72 -9.87 -16.66
N SER A 146 1.73 -10.66 -16.23
CA SER A 146 0.69 -11.20 -17.12
C SER A 146 -0.25 -10.12 -17.70
N LEU A 147 -0.32 -8.95 -17.07
CA LEU A 147 -1.13 -7.81 -17.52
C LEU A 147 -0.39 -6.93 -18.53
N MET A 148 0.90 -7.18 -18.76
CA MET A 148 1.71 -6.40 -19.69
C MET A 148 1.41 -6.79 -21.14
N PRO A 149 1.45 -5.83 -22.07
CA PRO A 149 1.31 -6.12 -23.49
C PRO A 149 2.48 -6.98 -23.98
N LYS A 150 2.30 -7.67 -25.11
CA LYS A 150 3.29 -8.64 -25.63
C LYS A 150 4.65 -7.99 -25.89
N GLU A 151 4.65 -6.71 -26.23
CA GLU A 151 5.81 -5.87 -26.50
C GLU A 151 6.73 -5.75 -25.28
N MET A 152 6.19 -5.86 -24.06
CA MET A 152 6.93 -5.75 -22.80
C MET A 152 7.29 -7.11 -22.18
N ARG A 153 7.05 -8.23 -22.88
CA ARG A 153 7.33 -9.59 -22.37
C ARG A 153 8.79 -9.84 -22.03
N MET A 154 9.72 -9.09 -22.60
CA MET A 154 11.14 -9.20 -22.26
C MET A 154 11.37 -9.02 -20.74
N VAL A 155 10.66 -8.10 -20.10
CA VAL A 155 10.74 -7.88 -18.64
C VAL A 155 10.24 -9.11 -17.87
N SER A 156 9.26 -9.83 -18.41
CA SER A 156 8.75 -11.07 -17.80
C SER A 156 9.82 -12.15 -17.81
N HIS A 157 10.45 -12.38 -18.97
CA HIS A 157 11.56 -13.35 -19.09
C HIS A 157 12.73 -12.98 -18.18
N MET A 158 13.20 -11.74 -18.24
CA MET A 158 14.32 -11.26 -17.41
C MET A 158 14.06 -11.38 -15.91
N THR A 159 12.81 -11.22 -15.48
CA THR A 159 12.46 -11.35 -14.06
C THR A 159 12.40 -12.81 -13.66
N MET A 160 11.75 -13.67 -14.46
CA MET A 160 11.59 -15.09 -14.15
C MET A 160 12.87 -15.91 -14.27
N ASP A 161 13.82 -15.47 -15.10
CA ASP A 161 15.14 -16.10 -15.26
C ASP A 161 16.17 -15.63 -14.20
N SER A 162 15.77 -14.70 -13.33
CA SER A 162 16.64 -14.18 -12.26
C SER A 162 16.48 -14.95 -10.94
N ASN A 163 17.33 -14.68 -9.95
CA ASN A 163 17.16 -15.28 -8.63
C ASN A 163 15.79 -14.94 -8.05
N ALA A 164 15.18 -15.89 -7.34
CA ALA A 164 13.86 -15.71 -6.73
C ALA A 164 13.77 -14.52 -5.75
N GLU A 165 14.90 -14.11 -5.16
CA GLU A 165 14.99 -12.89 -4.32
C GLU A 165 14.64 -11.60 -5.07
N PHE A 166 14.79 -11.60 -6.40
CA PHE A 166 14.46 -10.47 -7.26
C PHE A 166 13.01 -10.50 -7.78
N HIS A 167 12.23 -11.54 -7.44
CA HIS A 167 10.82 -11.66 -7.80
C HIS A 167 9.95 -10.81 -6.85
N THR A 168 10.18 -9.49 -6.88
CA THR A 168 9.40 -8.53 -6.09
C THR A 168 8.72 -7.51 -7.01
N VAL A 169 7.55 -7.03 -6.59
CA VAL A 169 6.79 -6.02 -7.33
C VAL A 169 7.61 -4.75 -7.57
N PRO A 170 8.37 -4.20 -6.59
CA PRO A 170 9.22 -3.02 -6.83
C PRO A 170 10.25 -3.23 -7.95
N ILE A 171 10.94 -4.38 -7.98
CA ILE A 171 11.94 -4.67 -9.02
C ILE A 171 11.27 -4.80 -10.39
N ALA A 172 10.16 -5.52 -10.47
CA ALA A 172 9.39 -5.66 -11.70
C ALA A 172 8.92 -4.29 -12.21
N VAL A 173 8.39 -3.44 -11.33
CA VAL A 173 7.98 -2.06 -11.64
C VAL A 173 9.14 -1.24 -12.22
N THR A 174 10.32 -1.27 -11.61
CA THR A 174 11.49 -0.52 -12.13
C THR A 174 11.89 -0.97 -13.53
N LYS A 175 11.88 -2.30 -13.78
CA LYS A 175 12.19 -2.86 -15.10
C LYS A 175 11.12 -2.48 -16.13
N LEU A 176 9.84 -2.56 -15.76
CA LEU A 176 8.71 -2.19 -16.63
C LEU A 176 8.75 -0.72 -17.03
N ILE A 177 9.02 0.20 -16.09
CA ILE A 177 9.14 1.64 -16.39
C ILE A 177 10.29 1.90 -17.36
N THR A 178 11.43 1.22 -17.17
CA THR A 178 12.58 1.36 -18.06
C THR A 178 12.25 0.88 -19.47
N GLU A 179 11.65 -0.29 -19.60
CA GLU A 179 11.23 -0.87 -20.88
C GLU A 179 10.18 0.00 -21.57
N TYR A 180 9.18 0.47 -20.83
CA TYR A 180 8.12 1.32 -21.37
C TYR A 180 8.67 2.61 -21.97
N LYS A 181 9.58 3.28 -21.25
CA LYS A 181 10.27 4.49 -21.76
C LYS A 181 11.12 4.20 -23.00
N TYR A 182 11.72 3.02 -23.10
CA TYR A 182 12.45 2.60 -24.28
C TYR A 182 11.49 2.41 -25.47
N LEU A 183 10.41 1.65 -25.29
CA LEU A 183 9.43 1.37 -26.33
C LEU A 183 8.66 2.62 -26.80
N GLN A 184 8.47 3.61 -25.92
CA GLN A 184 7.94 4.93 -26.30
C GLN A 184 8.91 5.69 -27.23
N LYS A 185 10.22 5.64 -26.95
CA LYS A 185 11.23 6.27 -27.81
C LYS A 185 11.30 5.62 -29.19
N GLU A 186 11.13 4.30 -29.25
CA GLU A 186 11.07 3.53 -30.51
C GLU A 186 9.73 3.68 -31.25
N GLY A 187 8.75 4.39 -30.68
CA GLY A 187 7.42 4.59 -31.27
C GLY A 187 6.54 3.33 -31.29
N ILE A 188 6.90 2.30 -30.52
CA ILE A 188 6.17 1.04 -30.41
C ILE A 188 4.97 1.18 -29.46
N LEU A 189 5.18 1.91 -28.35
CA LEU A 189 4.14 2.26 -27.39
C LEU A 189 3.90 3.77 -27.41
N LYS A 190 2.67 4.18 -27.07
CA LYS A 190 2.31 5.60 -26.94
C LYS A 190 2.72 6.15 -25.58
#